data_AF-A0AAD8HAF8-F1
#
_entry.id   AF-A0AAD8HAF8-F1
#
_cell.length_a   1.000
_cell.length_b   1.000
_cell.length_c   1.000
_cell.angle_alpha   90.00
_cell.angle_beta   90.00
_cell.angle_gamma   90.00
#
_symmetry.space_group_name_H-M   'P 1'
#
loop_
_entity.id
_entity.type
_entity.pdbx_description
1 polymer ?
#
loop_
_entity_poly.entity_id
_entity_poly.type
_entity_poly.pdbx_seq_one_letter_code
_entity_poly.pdbx_strand_id
1 'polypeptide(L)'
;MARDELKVLNALDVAKTQLYHFTAIVIAGMGFFTDAYDLFCISLVTKLLGRIYYHVDGYPKPGTLPPGVAAAVNGVAFVGTIAGQLFFGWLGDKMGRKRVYGMTLMIMVLVRLWGLEFWQAADYVWRIILMFGAIPAGMTYYWRMKMPETARYTALVAKNAKQAASDMSRVLQMDIVAEPDKVEEVTKKQFGLFSKEFLRRHGLHLLGTTSTWFLLDIAFYSSNLFQKDIFTNIGWLPPAKTMNAIEEVYKIARAQTLIALFSTVPGYWFTVAFIDRIGRFKIQLMGFFFMTVFMFALAIPYDHWTHKENRIGFVVMYSLTFFFSNFGPNATTFVVPAEIFPARLRSTCHGISAASGKAGAMVGAFGFLYASQSQDKTKTDKGYPAGIGMKNSLIVLGVINALGMLFTFLVPEPNGKSLEDMSQENVEEEEMESRPQHSRTVPV
;
A
#
# COMPACT_ATOMS: atom_id res chain seq x y z
N MET A 1 33.25 -15.66 -20.52
CA MET A 1 31.97 -16.39 -20.65
C MET A 1 30.93 -16.02 -19.58
N ALA A 2 31.17 -15.01 -18.73
CA ALA A 2 30.17 -14.37 -17.85
C ALA A 2 29.24 -13.37 -18.59
N ARG A 3 29.50 -13.09 -19.87
CA ARG A 3 28.76 -12.11 -20.68
C ARG A 3 27.35 -12.55 -21.10
N ASP A 4 26.99 -13.84 -20.97
CA ASP A 4 25.75 -14.39 -21.53
C ASP A 4 24.60 -14.55 -20.52
N GLU A 5 24.85 -14.72 -19.21
CA GLU A 5 23.80 -14.61 -18.18
C GLU A 5 23.28 -13.17 -18.05
N LEU A 6 24.21 -12.21 -18.15
CA LEU A 6 23.92 -10.79 -18.33
C LEU A 6 23.07 -10.50 -19.56
N LYS A 7 23.07 -11.33 -20.62
CA LYS A 7 22.26 -11.10 -21.82
C LYS A 7 20.78 -11.38 -21.60
N VAL A 8 20.41 -12.37 -20.79
CA VAL A 8 18.99 -12.68 -20.54
C VAL A 8 18.36 -11.60 -19.66
N LEU A 9 19.08 -11.17 -18.63
CA LEU A 9 18.66 -10.08 -17.74
C LEU A 9 18.74 -8.72 -18.44
N ASN A 10 19.78 -8.43 -19.24
CA ASN A 10 19.77 -7.23 -20.10
C ASN A 10 18.65 -7.27 -21.14
N ALA A 11 18.39 -8.42 -21.77
CA ALA A 11 17.33 -8.52 -22.76
C ALA A 11 15.96 -8.23 -22.13
N LEU A 12 15.76 -8.61 -20.86
CA LEU A 12 14.59 -8.23 -20.06
C LEU A 12 14.53 -6.72 -19.80
N ASP A 13 15.66 -6.12 -19.41
CA ASP A 13 15.72 -4.68 -19.09
C ASP A 13 15.61 -3.79 -20.34
N VAL A 14 15.95 -4.32 -21.53
CA VAL A 14 15.92 -3.62 -22.83
C VAL A 14 14.67 -3.99 -23.66
N ALA A 15 13.85 -4.95 -23.22
CA ALA A 15 12.66 -5.38 -23.94
C ALA A 15 11.63 -4.25 -24.09
N LYS A 16 11.12 -4.04 -25.31
CA LYS A 16 10.06 -3.05 -25.56
C LYS A 16 8.76 -3.46 -24.87
N THR A 17 7.95 -2.47 -24.47
CA THR A 17 6.63 -2.71 -23.89
C THR A 17 5.70 -3.40 -24.88
N GLN A 18 5.29 -4.64 -24.59
CA GLN A 18 4.35 -5.42 -25.40
C GLN A 18 2.95 -5.44 -24.77
N LEU A 19 1.94 -5.88 -25.54
CA LEU A 19 0.55 -6.03 -25.05
C LEU A 19 0.46 -6.98 -23.84
N TYR A 20 1.37 -7.95 -23.75
CA TYR A 20 1.51 -8.81 -22.59
C TYR A 20 1.85 -8.00 -21.32
N HIS A 21 2.78 -7.05 -21.39
CA HIS A 21 3.12 -6.19 -20.24
C HIS A 21 1.91 -5.37 -19.80
N PHE A 22 1.13 -4.81 -20.73
CA PHE A 22 -0.11 -4.12 -20.40
C PHE A 22 -1.13 -5.05 -19.72
N THR A 23 -1.31 -6.26 -20.24
CA THR A 23 -2.20 -7.27 -19.68
C THR A 23 -1.76 -7.70 -18.27
N ALA A 24 -0.45 -7.86 -18.03
CA ALA A 24 0.14 -8.10 -16.72
C ALA A 24 -0.11 -6.96 -15.73
N ILE A 25 0.04 -5.71 -16.18
CA ILE A 25 -0.25 -4.52 -15.36
C ILE A 25 -1.73 -4.50 -14.96
N VAL A 26 -2.65 -4.71 -15.90
CA VAL A 26 -4.09 -4.72 -15.62
C VAL A 26 -4.45 -5.83 -14.61
N ILE A 27 -3.91 -7.03 -14.79
CA ILE A 27 -4.18 -8.18 -13.90
C ILE A 27 -3.59 -7.97 -12.50
N ALA A 28 -2.38 -7.42 -12.41
CA ALA A 28 -1.81 -7.04 -11.12
C ALA A 28 -2.62 -5.92 -10.45
N GLY A 29 -3.03 -4.91 -11.24
CA GLY A 29 -3.81 -3.77 -10.81
C GLY A 29 -5.20 -4.13 -10.28
N MET A 30 -5.88 -5.15 -10.83
CA MET A 30 -7.17 -5.60 -10.31
C MET A 30 -7.08 -6.22 -8.90
N GLY A 31 -5.95 -6.85 -8.57
CA GLY A 31 -5.69 -7.30 -7.21
C GLY A 31 -5.59 -6.13 -6.23
N PHE A 32 -4.83 -5.09 -6.60
CA PHE A 32 -4.74 -3.84 -5.83
C PHE A 32 -6.07 -3.11 -5.73
N PHE A 33 -6.84 -3.08 -6.81
CA PHE A 33 -8.18 -2.49 -6.84
C PHE A 33 -9.09 -3.16 -5.81
N THR A 34 -9.05 -4.49 -5.73
CA THR A 34 -9.86 -5.25 -4.76
C THR A 34 -9.46 -4.91 -3.32
N ASP A 35 -8.16 -4.89 -3.00
CA ASP A 35 -7.66 -4.55 -1.66
C ASP A 35 -8.04 -3.12 -1.25
N ALA A 36 -7.81 -2.15 -2.15
CA ALA A 36 -8.19 -0.76 -1.91
C ALA A 36 -9.71 -0.60 -1.75
N TYR A 37 -10.50 -1.28 -2.59
CA TYR A 37 -11.96 -1.24 -2.52
C TYR A 37 -12.46 -1.70 -1.14
N ASP A 38 -11.99 -2.85 -0.65
CA ASP A 38 -12.38 -3.40 0.65
C ASP A 38 -12.00 -2.45 1.81
N LEU A 39 -10.80 -1.87 1.76
CA LEU A 39 -10.31 -0.96 2.80
C LEU A 39 -11.03 0.39 2.84
N PHE A 40 -11.47 0.93 1.69
CA PHE A 40 -12.14 2.23 1.67
C PHE A 40 -13.67 2.12 1.82
N CYS A 41 -14.28 1.06 1.29
CA CYS A 41 -15.73 0.88 1.40
C CYS A 41 -16.17 0.60 2.85
N ILE A 42 -15.30 0.03 3.70
CA ILE A 42 -15.62 -0.23 5.11
C ILE A 42 -16.04 1.05 5.84
N SER A 43 -15.41 2.20 5.54
CA SER A 43 -15.75 3.49 6.18
C SER A 43 -17.20 3.91 5.93
N LEU A 44 -17.72 3.67 4.72
CA LEU A 44 -19.11 3.94 4.34
C LEU A 44 -20.06 2.91 4.97
N VAL A 45 -19.67 1.63 4.92
CA VAL A 45 -20.44 0.51 5.49
C VAL A 45 -20.61 0.67 7.00
N THR A 46 -19.53 0.96 7.74
CA THR A 46 -19.59 1.21 9.19
C THR A 46 -20.55 2.35 9.52
N LYS A 47 -20.58 3.44 8.75
CA LYS A 47 -21.57 4.51 9.00
C LYS A 47 -23.01 4.03 8.74
N LEU A 48 -23.26 3.26 7.67
CA LEU A 48 -24.58 2.66 7.43
C LEU A 48 -25.02 1.75 8.57
N LEU A 49 -24.14 0.86 9.03
CA LEU A 49 -24.41 -0.03 10.15
C LEU A 49 -24.81 0.75 11.42
N GLY A 50 -24.16 1.89 11.68
CA GLY A 50 -24.49 2.74 12.82
C GLY A 50 -25.88 3.37 12.72
N ARG A 51 -26.25 3.80 11.51
CA ARG A 51 -27.55 4.43 11.25
C ARG A 51 -28.69 3.41 11.24
N ILE A 52 -28.44 2.17 10.83
CA ILE A 52 -29.45 1.11 10.72
C ILE A 52 -29.62 0.38 12.05
N TYR A 53 -28.55 -0.10 12.67
CA TYR A 53 -28.64 -1.00 13.84
C TYR A 53 -28.49 -0.32 15.20
N TYR A 54 -27.93 0.90 15.24
CA TYR A 54 -27.63 1.61 16.49
C TYR A 54 -28.38 2.95 16.58
N HIS A 55 -29.49 3.10 15.86
CA HIS A 55 -30.41 4.22 16.05
C HIS A 55 -31.36 3.97 17.23
N VAL A 56 -31.77 5.04 17.90
CA VAL A 56 -32.77 5.01 18.96
C VAL A 56 -33.90 5.95 18.54
N ASP A 57 -35.10 5.40 18.38
CA ASP A 57 -36.28 6.17 17.97
C ASP A 57 -36.56 7.30 18.97
N GLY A 58 -36.83 8.50 18.45
CA GLY A 58 -37.07 9.70 19.25
C GLY A 58 -35.81 10.41 19.78
N TYR A 59 -34.61 9.89 19.55
CA TYR A 59 -33.37 10.55 19.98
C TYR A 59 -32.88 11.59 18.94
N PRO A 60 -32.46 12.81 19.35
CA PRO A 60 -32.09 13.89 18.43
C PRO A 60 -30.70 13.75 17.79
N LYS A 61 -29.95 12.68 18.06
CA LYS A 61 -28.68 12.35 17.39
C LYS A 61 -28.83 11.07 16.57
N PRO A 62 -28.30 11.02 15.34
CA PRO A 62 -28.32 9.81 14.52
C PRO A 62 -27.55 8.67 15.21
N GLY A 63 -27.96 7.44 14.94
CA GLY A 63 -27.27 6.24 15.42
C GLY A 63 -25.81 6.18 14.96
N THR A 64 -24.92 5.80 15.86
CA THR A 64 -23.48 5.64 15.63
C THR A 64 -23.01 4.33 16.27
N LEU A 65 -22.06 3.62 15.66
CA LEU A 65 -21.52 2.42 16.29
C LEU A 65 -20.86 2.77 17.63
N PRO A 66 -21.06 1.95 18.66
CA PRO A 66 -20.29 2.05 19.89
C PRO A 66 -18.78 1.97 19.59
N PRO A 67 -17.93 2.72 20.32
CA PRO A 67 -16.49 2.77 20.09
C PRO A 67 -15.82 1.40 20.00
N GLY A 68 -16.18 0.46 20.90
CA GLY A 68 -15.61 -0.89 20.90
C GLY A 68 -15.97 -1.70 19.65
N VAL A 69 -17.20 -1.56 19.15
CA VAL A 69 -17.65 -2.28 17.94
C VAL A 69 -17.05 -1.64 16.69
N ALA A 70 -17.04 -0.31 16.61
CA ALA A 70 -16.36 0.40 15.51
C ALA A 70 -14.86 0.07 15.48
N ALA A 71 -14.24 -0.03 16.65
CA ALA A 71 -12.84 -0.41 16.76
C ALA A 71 -12.58 -1.85 16.33
N ALA A 72 -13.46 -2.79 16.72
CA ALA A 72 -13.35 -4.17 16.29
C ALA A 72 -13.53 -4.34 14.77
N VAL A 73 -14.55 -3.71 14.19
CA VAL A 73 -14.84 -3.79 12.74
C VAL A 73 -13.68 -3.24 11.90
N ASN A 74 -13.16 -2.06 12.26
CA ASN A 74 -12.02 -1.47 11.54
C ASN A 74 -10.69 -2.18 11.86
N GLY A 75 -10.52 -2.64 13.10
CA GLY A 75 -9.27 -3.23 13.59
C GLY A 75 -9.00 -4.62 13.07
N VAL A 76 -10.04 -5.47 12.96
CA VAL A 76 -9.91 -6.84 12.45
C VAL A 76 -9.36 -6.84 11.02
N ALA A 77 -9.78 -5.89 10.18
CA ALA A 77 -9.24 -5.74 8.83
C ALA A 77 -7.73 -5.48 8.87
N PHE A 78 -7.27 -4.49 9.64
CA PHE A 78 -5.83 -4.18 9.74
C PHE A 78 -5.02 -5.33 10.35
N VAL A 79 -5.49 -5.96 11.42
CA VAL A 79 -4.81 -7.12 12.04
C VAL A 79 -4.72 -8.28 11.06
N GLY A 80 -5.79 -8.57 10.32
CA GLY A 80 -5.81 -9.58 9.26
C GLY A 80 -4.82 -9.27 8.15
N THR A 81 -4.75 -8.01 7.69
CA THR A 81 -3.79 -7.59 6.66
C THR A 81 -2.35 -7.69 7.14
N ILE A 82 -2.05 -7.25 8.37
CA ILE A 82 -0.70 -7.33 8.96
C ILE A 82 -0.25 -8.79 9.05
N ALA A 83 -1.10 -9.66 9.62
CA ALA A 83 -0.80 -11.09 9.73
C ALA A 83 -0.62 -11.73 8.34
N GLY A 84 -1.48 -11.38 7.39
CA GLY A 84 -1.40 -11.84 6.00
C GLY A 84 -0.12 -11.40 5.30
N GLN A 85 0.27 -10.13 5.41
CA GLN A 85 1.48 -9.58 4.77
C GLN A 85 2.75 -10.23 5.30
N LEU A 86 2.83 -10.47 6.61
CA LEU A 86 3.97 -11.16 7.23
C LEU A 86 4.02 -12.64 6.84
N PHE A 87 2.89 -13.35 6.95
CA PHE A 87 2.81 -14.78 6.69
C PHE A 87 2.98 -15.10 5.20
N PHE A 88 2.18 -14.47 4.32
CA PHE A 88 2.22 -14.73 2.89
C PHE A 88 3.42 -14.07 2.21
N GLY A 89 4.03 -13.04 2.80
CA GLY A 89 5.32 -12.51 2.37
C GLY A 89 6.44 -13.55 2.51
N TRP A 90 6.54 -14.15 3.70
CA TRP A 90 7.47 -15.26 3.96
C TRP A 90 7.15 -16.50 3.10
N LEU A 91 5.87 -16.86 2.97
CA LEU A 91 5.45 -18.00 2.16
C LEU A 91 5.76 -17.80 0.68
N GLY A 92 5.65 -16.56 0.19
CA GLY A 92 5.97 -16.18 -1.19
C GLY A 92 7.43 -16.42 -1.55
N ASP A 93 8.34 -16.14 -0.63
CA ASP A 93 9.78 -16.41 -0.83
C ASP A 93 10.09 -17.91 -0.80
N LYS A 94 9.30 -18.74 -0.11
CA LYS A 94 9.53 -20.20 0.03
C LYS A 94 8.84 -21.07 -1.03
N MET A 95 7.62 -20.71 -1.45
CA MET A 95 6.75 -21.54 -2.30
C MET A 95 6.52 -20.98 -3.70
N GLY A 96 6.96 -19.76 -3.97
CA GLY A 96 6.72 -19.06 -5.23
C GLY A 96 5.39 -18.32 -5.24
N ARG A 97 5.38 -17.21 -6.00
CA ARG A 97 4.33 -16.21 -5.95
C ARG A 97 3.00 -16.75 -6.46
N LYS A 98 2.97 -17.54 -7.55
CA LYS A 98 1.73 -18.05 -8.15
C LYS A 98 0.92 -18.96 -7.22
N ARG A 99 1.59 -19.85 -6.49
CA ARG A 99 0.93 -20.77 -5.54
C ARG A 99 0.31 -20.00 -4.37
N VAL A 100 1.05 -19.05 -3.83
CA VAL A 100 0.58 -18.21 -2.72
C VAL A 100 -0.61 -17.35 -3.13
N TYR A 101 -0.57 -16.74 -4.33
CA TYR A 101 -1.68 -15.93 -4.85
C TYR A 101 -2.97 -16.74 -5.03
N GLY A 102 -2.88 -17.97 -5.54
CA GLY A 102 -4.05 -18.85 -5.68
C GLY A 102 -4.70 -19.18 -4.33
N MET A 103 -3.88 -19.45 -3.30
CA MET A 103 -4.36 -19.72 -1.94
C MET A 103 -5.05 -18.50 -1.31
N THR A 104 -4.44 -17.32 -1.38
CA THR A 104 -5.02 -16.09 -0.80
C THR A 104 -6.37 -15.74 -1.45
N LEU A 105 -6.49 -15.90 -2.76
CA LEU A 105 -7.73 -15.61 -3.49
C LEU A 105 -8.83 -16.64 -3.20
N MET A 106 -8.48 -17.91 -3.07
CA MET A 106 -9.43 -18.96 -2.67
C MET A 106 -10.01 -18.68 -1.28
N ILE A 107 -9.16 -18.28 -0.32
CA ILE A 107 -9.61 -17.86 1.02
C ILE A 107 -10.56 -16.66 0.92
N MET A 108 -10.22 -15.62 0.15
CA MET A 108 -11.08 -14.44 -0.04
C MET A 108 -12.46 -14.80 -0.60
N VAL A 109 -12.52 -15.70 -1.59
CA VAL A 109 -13.80 -16.15 -2.17
C VAL A 109 -14.62 -16.97 -1.18
N LEU A 110 -13.99 -17.91 -0.47
CA LEU A 110 -14.68 -18.76 0.51
C LEU A 110 -15.28 -17.95 1.67
N VAL A 111 -14.52 -16.99 2.21
CA VAL A 111 -15.01 -16.10 3.28
C VAL A 111 -16.23 -15.29 2.80
N ARG A 112 -16.20 -14.80 1.56
CA ARG A 112 -17.32 -14.02 0.98
C ARG A 112 -18.56 -14.87 0.71
N LEU A 113 -18.37 -16.11 0.25
CA LEU A 113 -19.48 -17.05 0.06
C LEU A 113 -20.12 -17.48 1.39
N TRP A 114 -19.33 -17.63 2.45
CA TRP A 114 -19.85 -17.97 3.77
C TRP A 114 -20.72 -16.84 4.38
N GLY A 115 -20.45 -15.59 4.02
CA GLY A 115 -21.32 -14.45 4.37
C GLY A 115 -22.71 -14.48 3.74
N LEU A 116 -22.95 -15.37 2.76
CA LEU A 116 -24.24 -15.53 2.08
C LEU A 116 -25.26 -16.32 2.91
N GLU A 117 -24.95 -16.90 4.07
CA GLU A 117 -25.97 -17.64 4.83
C GLU A 117 -26.86 -16.74 5.71
N PHE A 118 -26.52 -15.45 5.86
CA PHE A 118 -27.24 -14.51 6.73
C PHE A 118 -28.14 -13.54 5.93
N TRP A 119 -29.23 -14.04 5.34
CA TRP A 119 -30.23 -13.20 4.64
C TRP A 119 -31.37 -12.76 5.56
N GLN A 120 -31.41 -11.48 5.91
CA GLN A 120 -32.64 -10.81 6.38
C GLN A 120 -32.87 -9.55 5.53
N ALA A 121 -34.14 -9.33 5.15
CA ALA A 121 -34.55 -8.52 4.00
C ALA A 121 -34.55 -6.98 4.21
N ALA A 122 -33.74 -6.43 5.11
CA ALA A 122 -33.69 -4.98 5.37
C ALA A 122 -32.35 -4.30 5.01
N ASP A 123 -31.36 -5.05 4.51
CA ASP A 123 -29.94 -4.68 4.53
C ASP A 123 -29.24 -4.66 3.15
N TYR A 124 -29.95 -4.35 2.08
CA TYR A 124 -29.41 -4.51 0.72
C TYR A 124 -28.25 -3.57 0.39
N VAL A 125 -28.27 -2.31 0.83
CA VAL A 125 -27.31 -1.29 0.37
C VAL A 125 -25.87 -1.61 0.79
N TRP A 126 -25.61 -1.86 2.07
CA TRP A 126 -24.24 -2.13 2.54
C TRP A 126 -23.74 -3.50 2.08
N ARG A 127 -24.64 -4.49 1.94
CA ARG A 127 -24.30 -5.83 1.43
C ARG A 127 -23.92 -5.79 -0.05
N ILE A 128 -24.66 -5.05 -0.89
CA ILE A 128 -24.31 -4.87 -2.30
C ILE A 128 -22.95 -4.18 -2.43
N ILE A 129 -22.67 -3.16 -1.60
CA ILE A 129 -21.37 -2.49 -1.58
C ILE A 129 -20.25 -3.49 -1.31
N LEU A 130 -20.37 -4.35 -0.29
CA LEU A 130 -19.36 -5.38 -0.01
C LEU A 130 -19.26 -6.44 -1.12
N MET A 131 -20.40 -6.88 -1.67
CA MET A 131 -20.45 -7.91 -2.72
C MET A 131 -19.88 -7.44 -4.05
N PHE A 132 -19.94 -6.15 -4.36
CA PHE A 132 -19.31 -5.62 -5.57
C PHE A 132 -17.79 -5.87 -5.58
N GLY A 133 -17.14 -5.93 -4.41
CA GLY A 133 -15.73 -6.32 -4.28
C GLY A 133 -15.43 -7.79 -4.63
N ALA A 134 -16.44 -8.66 -4.67
CA ALA A 134 -16.30 -10.07 -5.08
C ALA A 134 -16.02 -10.24 -6.57
N ILE A 135 -16.61 -9.37 -7.41
CA ILE A 135 -16.48 -9.41 -8.87
C ILE A 135 -15.02 -9.23 -9.33
N PRO A 136 -14.31 -8.14 -8.97
CA PRO A 136 -12.92 -7.94 -9.37
C PRO A 136 -11.98 -8.99 -8.79
N ALA A 137 -12.27 -9.53 -7.60
CA ALA A 137 -11.49 -10.62 -7.02
C ALA A 137 -11.60 -11.92 -7.83
N GLY A 138 -12.81 -12.30 -8.24
CA GLY A 138 -13.06 -13.46 -9.08
C GLY A 138 -12.40 -13.33 -10.46
N MET A 139 -12.49 -12.15 -11.07
CA MET A 139 -11.78 -11.84 -12.32
C MET A 139 -10.25 -11.94 -12.16
N THR A 140 -9.72 -11.40 -11.06
CA THR A 140 -8.28 -11.48 -10.74
C THR A 140 -7.83 -12.93 -10.59
N TYR A 141 -8.62 -13.77 -9.93
CA TYR A 141 -8.34 -15.21 -9.80
C TYR A 141 -8.26 -15.91 -11.16
N TYR A 142 -9.30 -15.73 -11.98
CA TYR A 142 -9.37 -16.36 -13.30
C TYR A 142 -8.18 -15.99 -14.18
N TRP A 143 -7.81 -14.71 -14.23
CA TRP A 143 -6.73 -14.23 -15.09
C TRP A 143 -5.34 -14.49 -14.52
N ARG A 144 -5.15 -14.47 -13.20
CA ARG A 144 -3.86 -14.81 -12.58
C ARG A 144 -3.50 -16.27 -12.75
N MET A 145 -4.46 -17.19 -12.70
CA MET A 145 -4.18 -18.61 -12.93
C MET A 145 -3.58 -18.89 -14.32
N LYS A 146 -3.91 -18.03 -15.30
CA LYS A 146 -3.41 -18.13 -16.68
C LYS A 146 -2.01 -17.55 -16.89
N MET A 147 -1.44 -16.82 -15.92
CA MET A 147 -0.12 -16.23 -16.07
C MET A 147 1.02 -17.20 -15.67
N PRO A 148 2.15 -17.20 -16.40
CA PRO A 148 3.36 -17.92 -16.00
C PRO A 148 4.00 -17.28 -14.77
N GLU A 149 4.89 -18.02 -14.09
CA GLU A 149 5.65 -17.53 -12.93
C GLU A 149 6.65 -16.44 -13.37
N THR A 150 7.05 -15.55 -12.48
CA THR A 150 8.05 -14.53 -12.80
C THR A 150 9.41 -15.17 -13.11
N ALA A 151 10.00 -14.85 -14.27
CA ALA A 151 11.26 -15.45 -14.74
C ALA A 151 12.42 -15.32 -13.75
N ARG A 152 12.53 -14.20 -13.05
CA ARG A 152 13.56 -14.01 -11.99
C ARG A 152 13.40 -15.02 -10.85
N TYR A 153 12.18 -15.35 -10.44
CA TYR A 153 11.94 -16.40 -9.44
C TYR A 153 12.29 -17.79 -10.00
N THR A 154 11.83 -18.10 -11.22
CA THR A 154 12.07 -19.41 -11.85
C THR A 154 13.58 -19.66 -12.08
N ALA A 155 14.32 -18.64 -12.50
CA ALA A 155 15.75 -18.72 -12.73
C ALA A 155 16.55 -18.79 -11.42
N LEU A 156 16.35 -17.82 -10.51
CA LEU A 156 17.23 -17.62 -9.35
C LEU A 156 16.80 -18.43 -8.11
N VAL A 157 15.50 -18.70 -7.94
CA VAL A 157 14.97 -19.35 -6.72
C VAL A 157 14.57 -20.80 -6.99
N ALA A 158 13.81 -21.04 -8.06
CA ALA A 158 13.42 -22.41 -8.45
C ALA A 158 14.56 -23.19 -9.13
N LYS A 159 15.72 -22.55 -9.34
CA LYS A 159 16.92 -23.11 -9.99
C LYS A 159 16.63 -23.76 -11.35
N ASN A 160 15.64 -23.24 -12.09
CA ASN A 160 15.21 -23.83 -13.35
C ASN A 160 15.37 -22.82 -14.49
N ALA A 161 16.62 -22.56 -14.87
CA ALA A 161 16.98 -21.63 -15.94
C ALA A 161 16.34 -22.02 -17.29
N LYS A 162 16.16 -23.32 -17.57
CA LYS A 162 15.49 -23.80 -18.79
C LYS A 162 14.01 -23.46 -18.81
N GLN A 163 13.30 -23.64 -17.70
CA GLN A 163 11.89 -23.25 -17.60
C GLN A 163 11.73 -21.73 -17.63
N ALA A 164 12.63 -20.98 -16.98
CA ALA A 164 12.63 -19.52 -17.07
C ALA A 164 12.82 -19.06 -18.52
N ALA A 165 13.81 -19.61 -19.24
CA ALA A 165 14.04 -19.30 -20.65
C ALA A 165 12.89 -19.71 -21.56
N SER A 166 12.23 -20.85 -21.31
CA SER A 166 11.05 -21.33 -22.05
C SER A 166 9.79 -20.50 -21.80
N ASP A 167 9.52 -20.13 -20.54
CA ASP A 167 8.38 -19.27 -20.21
C ASP A 167 8.62 -17.87 -20.79
N MET A 168 9.87 -17.41 -20.81
CA MET A 168 10.26 -16.13 -21.39
C MET A 168 10.26 -16.12 -22.92
N SER A 169 10.68 -17.20 -23.59
CA SER A 169 10.61 -17.27 -25.06
C SER A 169 9.17 -17.26 -25.53
N ARG A 170 8.27 -17.90 -24.78
CA ARG A 170 6.83 -17.86 -25.02
C ARG A 170 6.20 -16.48 -24.79
N VAL A 171 6.73 -15.71 -23.83
CA VAL A 171 6.18 -14.40 -23.43
C VAL A 171 6.76 -13.24 -24.24
N LEU A 172 8.08 -13.23 -24.47
CA LEU A 172 8.78 -12.18 -25.21
C LEU A 172 8.95 -12.46 -26.71
N GLN A 173 8.61 -13.67 -27.18
CA GLN A 173 8.84 -14.12 -28.56
C GLN A 173 10.32 -14.05 -28.99
N MET A 174 11.25 -14.40 -28.08
CA MET A 174 12.69 -14.45 -28.35
C MET A 174 13.27 -15.78 -27.89
N ASP A 175 14.11 -16.42 -28.70
CA ASP A 175 14.80 -17.65 -28.31
C ASP A 175 15.91 -17.35 -27.30
N ILE A 176 15.80 -17.93 -26.09
CA ILE A 176 16.74 -17.75 -24.99
C ILE A 176 17.34 -19.12 -24.66
N VAL A 177 18.67 -19.24 -24.68
CA VAL A 177 19.41 -20.46 -24.33
C VAL A 177 19.84 -20.39 -22.86
N ALA A 178 19.54 -21.43 -22.08
CA ALA A 178 19.83 -21.48 -20.63
C ALA A 178 21.09 -22.31 -20.31
N GLU A 179 21.99 -21.79 -19.47
CA GLU A 179 23.14 -22.51 -18.90
C GLU A 179 22.89 -22.84 -17.40
N PRO A 180 22.85 -24.13 -17.00
CA PRO A 180 22.48 -24.55 -15.64
C PRO A 180 23.61 -24.50 -14.59
N ASP A 181 24.89 -24.54 -14.99
CA ASP A 181 26.00 -24.81 -14.06
C ASP A 181 26.46 -23.57 -13.24
N LYS A 182 26.12 -22.34 -13.67
CA LYS A 182 26.53 -21.08 -13.00
C LYS A 182 25.59 -20.64 -11.87
N VAL A 183 24.31 -21.05 -11.91
CA VAL A 183 23.30 -20.75 -10.88
C VAL A 183 23.61 -21.43 -9.53
N GLU A 184 24.37 -22.54 -9.55
CA GLU A 184 24.74 -23.30 -8.34
C GLU A 184 25.87 -22.66 -7.52
N GLU A 185 26.76 -21.85 -8.11
CA GLU A 185 27.85 -21.20 -7.37
C GLU A 185 27.40 -19.91 -6.64
N VAL A 186 26.53 -19.11 -7.28
CA VAL A 186 25.88 -17.91 -6.68
C VAL A 186 25.04 -18.28 -5.44
N THR A 187 24.61 -19.54 -5.31
CA THR A 187 23.82 -20.01 -4.16
C THR A 187 24.61 -20.40 -2.92
N LYS A 188 25.95 -20.57 -2.99
CA LYS A 188 26.74 -21.14 -1.87
C LYS A 188 27.11 -20.18 -0.73
N LYS A 189 26.98 -18.85 -0.90
CA LYS A 189 27.29 -17.85 0.15
C LYS A 189 26.15 -16.87 0.40
N GLN A 190 24.91 -17.36 0.45
CA GLN A 190 23.74 -16.51 0.72
C GLN A 190 23.53 -16.30 2.22
N PHE A 191 23.29 -15.05 2.63
CA PHE A 191 22.96 -14.68 4.00
C PHE A 191 21.44 -14.54 4.21
N GLY A 192 20.94 -15.02 5.36
CA GLY A 192 19.52 -14.94 5.72
C GLY A 192 19.10 -13.55 6.23
N LEU A 193 17.79 -13.34 6.38
CA LEU A 193 17.18 -12.08 6.86
C LEU A 193 17.74 -11.61 8.22
N PHE A 194 18.02 -12.54 9.13
CA PHE A 194 18.54 -12.25 10.48
C PHE A 194 20.06 -12.29 10.58
N SER A 195 20.76 -12.27 9.44
CA SER A 195 22.23 -12.23 9.44
C SER A 195 22.75 -10.83 9.80
N LYS A 196 23.94 -10.77 10.43
CA LYS A 196 24.65 -9.50 10.66
C LYS A 196 24.99 -8.79 9.35
N GLU A 197 25.17 -9.55 8.27
CA GLU A 197 25.43 -9.03 6.93
C GLU A 197 24.22 -8.31 6.35
N PHE A 198 23.02 -8.89 6.44
CA PHE A 198 21.78 -8.20 6.05
C PHE A 198 21.58 -6.92 6.85
N LEU A 199 21.77 -6.96 8.17
CA LEU A 199 21.59 -5.79 9.02
C LEU A 199 22.56 -4.66 8.64
N ARG A 200 23.83 -4.99 8.37
CA ARG A 200 24.86 -4.01 7.99
C ARG A 200 24.59 -3.38 6.62
N ARG A 201 24.11 -4.16 5.64
CA ARG A 201 23.92 -3.69 4.25
C ARG A 201 22.54 -3.09 3.99
N HIS A 202 21.49 -3.71 4.50
CA HIS A 202 20.09 -3.37 4.19
C HIS A 202 19.26 -2.98 5.42
N GLY A 203 19.82 -3.04 6.64
CA GLY A 203 19.10 -2.68 7.86
C GLY A 203 18.61 -1.24 7.87
N LEU A 204 19.45 -0.30 7.42
CA LEU A 204 19.06 1.11 7.30
C LEU A 204 17.98 1.32 6.23
N HIS A 205 18.09 0.61 5.11
CA HIS A 205 17.09 0.65 4.03
C HIS A 205 15.73 0.13 4.51
N LEU A 206 15.72 -0.98 5.25
CA LEU A 206 14.51 -1.52 5.86
C LEU A 206 13.91 -0.59 6.90
N LEU A 207 14.73 0.07 7.72
CA LEU A 207 14.25 1.10 8.64
C LEU A 207 13.64 2.28 7.88
N GLY A 208 14.28 2.76 6.81
CA GLY A 208 13.75 3.82 5.95
C GLY A 208 12.40 3.46 5.32
N THR A 209 12.30 2.29 4.68
CA THR A 209 11.05 1.87 4.03
C THR A 209 9.91 1.62 5.01
N THR A 210 10.19 0.96 6.14
CA THR A 210 9.18 0.71 7.19
C THR A 210 8.69 2.01 7.83
N SER A 211 9.60 2.88 8.26
CA SER A 211 9.24 4.15 8.93
C SER A 211 8.47 5.10 8.02
N THR A 212 8.90 5.29 6.78
CA THR A 212 8.21 6.16 5.81
C THR A 212 6.82 5.64 5.46
N TRP A 213 6.65 4.32 5.28
CA TRP A 213 5.33 3.73 5.00
C TRP A 213 4.41 3.82 6.23
N PHE A 214 4.93 3.53 7.43
CA PHE A 214 4.20 3.69 8.70
C PHE A 214 3.68 5.13 8.88
N LEU A 215 4.55 6.13 8.73
CA LEU A 215 4.19 7.54 8.92
C LEU A 215 3.22 8.04 7.86
N LEU A 216 3.42 7.65 6.60
CA LEU A 216 2.48 7.92 5.53
C LEU A 216 1.10 7.36 5.86
N ASP A 217 1.01 6.08 6.22
CA ASP A 217 -0.26 5.41 6.39
C ASP A 217 -1.04 5.97 7.58
N ILE A 218 -0.37 6.46 8.63
CA ILE A 218 -1.05 7.23 9.69
C ILE A 218 -1.77 8.42 9.06
N ALA A 219 -1.05 9.30 8.35
CA ALA A 219 -1.64 10.52 7.81
C ALA A 219 -2.68 10.25 6.71
N PHE A 220 -2.38 9.33 5.81
CA PHE A 220 -3.21 9.02 4.65
C PHE A 220 -4.53 8.34 5.06
N TYR A 221 -4.48 7.30 5.91
CA TYR A 221 -5.70 6.64 6.37
C TYR A 221 -6.50 7.49 7.35
N SER A 222 -5.86 8.25 8.27
CA SER A 222 -6.60 9.20 9.11
C SER A 222 -7.35 10.22 8.27
N SER A 223 -6.70 10.79 7.25
CA SER A 223 -7.33 11.77 6.36
C SER A 223 -8.48 11.14 5.55
N ASN A 224 -8.32 9.90 5.07
CA ASN A 224 -9.35 9.27 4.27
C ASN A 224 -10.55 8.78 5.11
N LEU A 225 -10.29 8.06 6.21
CA LEU A 225 -11.33 7.48 7.07
C LEU A 225 -12.18 8.54 7.77
N PHE A 226 -11.56 9.66 8.17
CA PHE A 226 -12.24 10.76 8.88
C PHE A 226 -12.58 11.95 7.98
N GLN A 227 -12.44 11.80 6.66
CA GLN A 227 -12.72 12.84 5.68
C GLN A 227 -14.11 13.46 5.85
N LYS A 228 -15.14 12.63 6.10
CA LYS A 228 -16.50 13.09 6.37
C LYS A 228 -16.53 14.02 7.59
N ASP A 229 -15.91 13.59 8.69
CA ASP A 229 -15.99 14.28 9.97
C ASP A 229 -15.23 15.62 9.87
N ILE A 230 -14.11 15.65 9.13
CA ILE A 230 -13.39 16.88 8.76
C ILE A 230 -14.30 17.84 7.98
N PHE A 231 -14.97 17.37 6.91
CA PHE A 231 -15.84 18.22 6.08
C PHE A 231 -17.11 18.68 6.76
N THR A 232 -17.64 17.87 7.68
CA THR A 232 -18.81 18.24 8.48
C THR A 232 -18.44 19.33 9.49
N ASN A 233 -17.26 19.23 10.12
CA ASN A 233 -16.77 20.23 11.07
C ASN A 233 -16.47 21.59 10.40
N ILE A 234 -15.99 21.59 9.16
CA ILE A 234 -15.80 22.81 8.35
C ILE A 234 -17.14 23.36 7.82
N GLY A 235 -18.22 22.57 7.88
CA GLY A 235 -19.55 22.96 7.41
C GLY A 235 -19.71 22.88 5.88
N TRP A 236 -18.87 22.10 5.20
CA TRP A 236 -19.05 21.82 3.76
C TRP A 236 -20.07 20.71 3.55
N LEU A 237 -20.05 19.67 4.39
CA LEU A 237 -21.11 18.67 4.45
C LEU A 237 -22.13 19.04 5.54
N PRO A 238 -23.44 18.88 5.28
CA PRO A 238 -24.45 19.13 6.30
C PRO A 238 -24.36 18.11 7.45
N PRO A 239 -24.78 18.46 8.68
CA PRO A 239 -24.72 17.54 9.80
C PRO A 239 -25.60 16.30 9.57
N ALA A 240 -25.14 15.14 10.01
CA ALA A 240 -25.84 13.86 9.87
C ALA A 240 -27.30 13.86 10.40
N LYS A 241 -27.61 14.72 11.37
CA LYS A 241 -28.97 14.95 11.90
C LYS A 241 -29.98 15.44 10.86
N THR A 242 -29.50 16.11 9.82
CA THR A 242 -30.34 16.78 8.81
C THR A 242 -30.68 15.88 7.63
N MET A 243 -30.19 14.65 7.62
CA MET A 243 -30.28 13.73 6.48
C MET A 243 -30.67 12.33 6.93
N ASN A 244 -31.34 11.60 6.03
CA ASN A 244 -31.47 10.15 6.19
C ASN A 244 -30.14 9.44 5.87
N ALA A 245 -30.04 8.16 6.23
CA ALA A 245 -28.80 7.39 6.09
C ALA A 245 -28.30 7.29 4.64
N ILE A 246 -29.22 7.14 3.67
CA ILE A 246 -28.89 6.98 2.25
C ILE A 246 -28.38 8.30 1.67
N GLU A 247 -29.05 9.41 1.98
CA GLU A 247 -28.66 10.75 1.54
C GLU A 247 -27.30 11.15 2.13
N GLU A 248 -27.07 10.83 3.39
CA GLU A 248 -25.78 11.04 4.06
C GLU A 248 -24.64 10.31 3.33
N VAL A 249 -24.81 9.01 3.05
CA VAL A 249 -23.83 8.21 2.30
C VAL A 249 -23.64 8.74 0.89
N TYR A 250 -24.72 9.12 0.20
CA TYR A 250 -24.65 9.67 -1.15
C TYR A 250 -23.84 10.96 -1.22
N LYS A 251 -24.04 11.89 -0.27
CA LYS A 251 -23.26 13.15 -0.23
C LYS A 251 -21.79 12.90 0.11
N ILE A 252 -21.50 11.97 1.02
CA ILE A 252 -20.11 11.57 1.34
C ILE A 252 -19.44 10.95 0.14
N ALA A 253 -20.09 10.00 -0.53
CA ALA A 253 -19.58 9.33 -1.71
C ALA A 253 -19.32 10.33 -2.84
N ARG A 254 -20.26 11.25 -3.11
CA ARG A 254 -20.06 12.33 -4.09
C ARG A 254 -18.83 13.18 -3.78
N ALA A 255 -18.65 13.58 -2.52
CA ALA A 255 -17.49 14.34 -2.07
C ALA A 255 -16.17 13.57 -2.26
N GLN A 256 -16.14 12.30 -1.86
CA GLN A 256 -14.97 11.42 -2.05
C GLN A 256 -14.64 11.22 -3.53
N THR A 257 -15.65 11.01 -4.39
CA THR A 257 -15.46 10.87 -5.84
C THR A 257 -14.87 12.12 -6.47
N LEU A 258 -15.30 13.31 -6.06
CA LEU A 258 -14.71 14.56 -6.56
C LEU A 258 -13.22 14.67 -6.21
N ILE A 259 -12.85 14.38 -4.97
CA ILE A 259 -11.45 14.42 -4.53
C ILE A 259 -10.62 13.33 -5.21
N ALA A 260 -11.20 12.15 -5.40
CA ALA A 260 -10.53 11.08 -6.13
C ALA A 260 -10.25 11.48 -7.58
N LEU A 261 -11.23 12.06 -8.27
CA LEU A 261 -11.14 12.45 -9.68
C LEU A 261 -10.14 13.59 -9.92
N PHE A 262 -10.13 14.59 -9.04
CA PHE A 262 -9.32 15.81 -9.24
C PHE A 262 -7.98 15.81 -8.49
N SER A 263 -7.76 14.86 -7.58
CA SER A 263 -6.53 14.82 -6.78
C SER A 263 -5.87 13.44 -6.79
N THR A 264 -6.55 12.39 -6.33
CA THR A 264 -5.92 11.08 -6.15
C THR A 264 -5.49 10.46 -7.48
N VAL A 265 -6.41 10.39 -8.45
CA VAL A 265 -6.15 9.79 -9.77
C VAL A 265 -5.10 10.60 -10.55
N PRO A 266 -5.21 11.93 -10.67
CA PRO A 266 -4.15 12.73 -11.29
C PRO A 266 -2.79 12.56 -10.59
N GLY A 267 -2.75 12.52 -9.26
CA GLY A 267 -1.51 12.35 -8.50
C GLY A 267 -0.77 11.05 -8.87
N TYR A 268 -1.48 9.94 -9.01
CA TYR A 268 -0.90 8.68 -9.48
C TYR A 268 -0.35 8.78 -10.91
N TRP A 269 -1.10 9.38 -11.83
CA TRP A 269 -0.64 9.55 -13.22
C TRP A 269 0.58 10.47 -13.33
N PHE A 270 0.67 11.49 -12.47
CA PHE A 270 1.87 12.31 -12.36
C PHE A 270 3.06 11.49 -11.87
N THR A 271 2.88 10.64 -10.84
CA THR A 271 3.96 9.71 -10.45
C THR A 271 4.39 8.84 -11.63
N VAL A 272 3.45 8.19 -12.32
CA VAL A 272 3.77 7.33 -13.47
C VAL A 272 4.55 8.10 -14.55
N ALA A 273 4.19 9.35 -14.83
CA ALA A 273 4.84 10.16 -15.85
C ALA A 273 6.25 10.66 -15.46
N PHE A 274 6.55 10.76 -14.17
CA PHE A 274 7.77 11.40 -13.67
C PHE A 274 8.70 10.50 -12.85
N ILE A 275 8.27 9.30 -12.45
CA ILE A 275 9.03 8.41 -11.55
C ILE A 275 10.41 8.04 -12.09
N ASP A 276 10.53 7.82 -13.41
CA ASP A 276 11.80 7.51 -14.05
C ASP A 276 12.62 8.75 -14.44
N ARG A 277 12.00 9.93 -14.50
CA ARG A 277 12.69 11.20 -14.82
C ARG A 277 13.25 11.91 -13.59
N ILE A 278 12.43 12.04 -12.56
CA ILE A 278 12.76 12.79 -11.33
C ILE A 278 13.48 11.88 -10.32
N GLY A 279 13.08 10.62 -10.25
CA GLY A 279 13.54 9.66 -9.25
C GLY A 279 12.59 9.50 -8.07
N ARG A 280 12.66 8.34 -7.41
CA ARG A 280 11.73 7.92 -6.35
C ARG A 280 11.97 8.73 -5.08
N PHE A 281 13.23 8.99 -4.72
CA PHE A 281 13.60 9.73 -3.52
C PHE A 281 13.08 11.17 -3.56
N LYS A 282 13.31 11.86 -4.68
CA LYS A 282 12.88 13.26 -4.84
C LYS A 282 11.36 13.41 -4.85
N ILE A 283 10.65 12.50 -5.51
CA ILE A 283 9.17 12.48 -5.51
C ILE A 283 8.66 12.25 -4.09
N GLN A 284 9.24 11.30 -3.35
CA GLN A 284 8.84 11.03 -1.97
C GLN A 284 9.06 12.24 -1.05
N LEU A 285 10.23 12.87 -1.14
CA LEU A 285 10.60 14.04 -0.34
C LEU A 285 9.66 15.23 -0.63
N MET A 286 9.43 15.51 -1.91
CA MET A 286 8.51 16.55 -2.36
C MET A 286 7.08 16.29 -1.87
N GLY A 287 6.60 15.05 -1.99
CA GLY A 287 5.25 14.68 -1.55
C GLY A 287 5.07 14.91 -0.05
N PHE A 288 5.96 14.40 0.79
CA PHE A 288 5.90 14.66 2.24
C PHE A 288 6.00 16.15 2.57
N PHE A 289 6.88 16.90 1.90
CA PHE A 289 7.01 18.34 2.10
C PHE A 289 5.68 19.09 1.84
N PHE A 290 5.06 18.88 0.68
CA PHE A 290 3.79 19.54 0.37
C PHE A 290 2.64 19.05 1.25
N MET A 291 2.60 17.76 1.59
CA MET A 291 1.64 17.25 2.57
C MET A 291 1.76 17.95 3.93
N THR A 292 3.00 18.20 4.40
CA THR A 292 3.25 18.96 5.63
C THR A 292 2.78 20.41 5.52
N VAL A 293 3.14 21.09 4.43
CA VAL A 293 2.75 22.49 4.20
C VAL A 293 1.23 22.63 4.18
N PHE A 294 0.52 21.79 3.43
CA PHE A 294 -0.93 21.87 3.34
C PHE A 294 -1.61 21.47 4.65
N MET A 295 -1.11 20.47 5.38
CA MET A 295 -1.66 20.13 6.69
C MET A 295 -1.54 21.28 7.70
N PHE A 296 -0.40 21.97 7.74
CA PHE A 296 -0.26 23.16 8.59
C PHE A 296 -1.10 24.34 8.09
N ALA A 297 -1.21 24.55 6.77
CA ALA A 297 -2.07 25.58 6.19
C ALA A 297 -3.57 25.35 6.50
N LEU A 298 -3.99 24.09 6.63
CA LEU A 298 -5.34 23.73 7.06
C LEU A 298 -5.54 23.89 8.57
N ALA A 299 -4.51 23.59 9.37
CA ALA A 299 -4.62 23.52 10.82
C ALA A 299 -4.39 24.85 11.55
N ILE A 300 -3.44 25.69 11.09
CA ILE A 300 -3.09 26.94 11.79
C ILE A 300 -4.26 27.95 11.73
N PRO A 301 -4.74 28.36 10.54
CA PRO A 301 -5.91 29.22 10.40
C PRO A 301 -7.22 28.40 10.38
N TYR A 302 -7.39 27.42 11.29
CA TYR A 302 -8.58 26.56 11.28
C TYR A 302 -9.90 27.33 11.36
N ASP A 303 -9.96 28.38 12.18
CA ASP A 303 -11.16 29.20 12.35
C ASP A 303 -11.53 29.94 11.07
N HIS A 304 -10.52 30.43 10.31
CA HIS A 304 -10.72 31.08 9.02
C HIS A 304 -11.46 30.16 8.03
N TRP A 305 -11.16 28.86 8.04
CA TRP A 305 -11.78 27.87 7.14
C TRP A 305 -13.24 27.55 7.48
N THR A 306 -13.68 27.78 8.71
CA THR A 306 -15.07 27.51 9.13
C THR A 306 -16.08 28.51 8.55
N HIS A 307 -15.61 29.71 8.19
CA HIS A 307 -16.42 30.74 7.54
C HIS A 307 -16.85 30.30 6.14
N LYS A 308 -18.13 30.55 5.80
CA LYS A 308 -18.79 30.05 4.58
C LYS A 308 -18.04 30.40 3.29
N GLU A 309 -17.41 31.56 3.25
CA GLU A 309 -16.64 32.08 2.11
C GLU A 309 -15.37 31.26 1.83
N ASN A 310 -14.76 30.68 2.86
CA ASN A 310 -13.45 30.04 2.76
C ASN A 310 -13.51 28.50 2.68
N ARG A 311 -14.69 27.89 2.85
CA ARG A 311 -14.86 26.42 2.89
C ARG A 311 -14.34 25.73 1.63
N ILE A 312 -14.50 26.36 0.47
CA ILE A 312 -14.00 25.81 -0.80
C ILE A 312 -12.47 25.79 -0.81
N GLY A 313 -11.81 26.83 -0.28
CA GLY A 313 -10.36 26.86 -0.15
C GLY A 313 -9.83 25.74 0.76
N PHE A 314 -10.54 25.42 1.84
CA PHE A 314 -10.22 24.27 2.69
C PHE A 314 -10.25 22.96 1.88
N VAL A 315 -11.32 22.74 1.11
CA VAL A 315 -11.47 21.52 0.28
C VAL A 315 -10.36 21.45 -0.78
N VAL A 316 -9.97 22.57 -1.38
CA VAL A 316 -8.86 22.63 -2.35
C VAL A 316 -7.54 22.26 -1.69
N MET A 317 -7.19 22.87 -0.57
CA MET A 317 -5.94 22.58 0.16
C MET A 317 -5.89 21.11 0.65
N TYR A 318 -7.03 20.60 1.12
CA TYR A 318 -7.16 19.21 1.51
C TYR A 318 -7.02 18.25 0.32
N SER A 319 -7.59 18.61 -0.83
CA SER A 319 -7.43 17.85 -2.08
C SER A 319 -5.97 17.89 -2.55
N LEU A 320 -5.28 19.03 -2.46
CA LEU A 320 -3.86 19.11 -2.80
C LEU A 320 -3.01 18.20 -1.91
N THR A 321 -3.38 18.04 -0.64
CA THR A 321 -2.70 17.09 0.25
C THR A 321 -2.79 15.66 -0.27
N PHE A 322 -3.95 15.23 -0.75
CA PHE A 322 -4.10 13.91 -1.40
C PHE A 322 -3.40 13.84 -2.76
N PHE A 323 -3.40 14.92 -3.53
CA PHE A 323 -2.66 14.95 -4.80
C PHE A 323 -1.17 14.67 -4.55
N PHE A 324 -0.55 15.39 -3.62
CA PHE A 324 0.88 15.21 -3.29
C PHE A 324 1.17 13.96 -2.45
N SER A 325 0.19 13.38 -1.76
CA SER A 325 0.38 12.05 -1.18
C SER A 325 0.54 10.99 -2.27
N ASN A 326 -0.21 11.09 -3.37
CA ASN A 326 -0.17 10.14 -4.49
C ASN A 326 0.93 10.47 -5.51
N PHE A 327 1.15 11.77 -5.78
CA PHE A 327 2.35 12.28 -6.45
C PHE A 327 3.51 12.42 -5.46
N GLY A 328 3.88 11.30 -4.85
CA GLY A 328 4.73 11.34 -3.67
C GLY A 328 4.77 10.01 -2.92
N PRO A 329 4.74 10.06 -1.57
CA PRO A 329 5.06 8.91 -0.74
C PRO A 329 4.17 7.69 -0.97
N ASN A 330 2.88 7.84 -1.27
CA ASN A 330 1.99 6.68 -1.42
C ASN A 330 2.37 5.75 -2.57
N ALA A 331 2.87 6.30 -3.67
CA ALA A 331 3.36 5.48 -4.76
C ALA A 331 4.81 5.02 -4.52
N THR A 332 5.67 5.90 -3.98
CA THR A 332 7.10 5.59 -3.83
C THR A 332 7.38 4.60 -2.69
N THR A 333 6.68 4.68 -1.55
CA THR A 333 6.84 3.72 -0.44
C THR A 333 6.43 2.31 -0.85
N PHE A 334 5.55 2.19 -1.86
CA PHE A 334 5.17 0.90 -2.44
C PHE A 334 6.23 0.37 -3.41
N VAL A 335 6.77 1.24 -4.28
CA VAL A 335 7.74 0.87 -5.32
C VAL A 335 9.13 0.59 -4.75
N VAL A 336 9.62 1.44 -3.85
CA VAL A 336 11.01 1.41 -3.38
C VAL A 336 11.41 0.09 -2.71
N PRO A 337 10.63 -0.52 -1.78
CA PRO A 337 10.98 -1.83 -1.22
C PRO A 337 11.05 -2.93 -2.28
N ALA A 338 10.29 -2.83 -3.38
CA ALA A 338 10.37 -3.80 -4.46
C ALA A 338 11.65 -3.66 -5.30
N GLU A 339 12.26 -2.46 -5.32
CA GLU A 339 13.45 -2.14 -6.12
C GLU A 339 14.76 -2.31 -5.34
N ILE A 340 14.78 -2.06 -4.03
CA ILE A 340 16.03 -2.01 -3.24
C ILE A 340 16.46 -3.34 -2.62
N PHE A 341 15.55 -4.30 -2.47
CA PHE A 341 15.83 -5.56 -1.78
C PHE A 341 16.20 -6.69 -2.74
N PRO A 342 17.17 -7.55 -2.35
CA PRO A 342 17.63 -8.68 -3.16
C PRO A 342 16.48 -9.63 -3.44
N ALA A 343 16.46 -10.25 -4.62
CA ALA A 343 15.31 -11.02 -5.12
C ALA A 343 14.86 -12.13 -4.15
N ARG A 344 15.81 -12.72 -3.41
CA ARG A 344 15.56 -13.81 -2.44
C ARG A 344 14.85 -13.38 -1.15
N LEU A 345 15.03 -12.13 -0.71
CA LEU A 345 14.40 -11.58 0.51
C LEU A 345 13.36 -10.50 0.19
N ARG A 346 13.16 -10.20 -1.09
CA ARG A 346 12.34 -9.08 -1.55
C ARG A 346 10.92 -9.16 -1.04
N SER A 347 10.27 -10.34 -1.11
CA SER A 347 8.87 -10.45 -0.70
C SER A 347 8.73 -10.35 0.82
N THR A 348 9.66 -10.91 1.60
CA THR A 348 9.68 -10.76 3.06
C THR A 348 9.95 -9.30 3.47
N CYS A 349 10.95 -8.62 2.90
CA CYS A 349 11.28 -7.23 3.25
C CYS A 349 10.17 -6.25 2.83
N HIS A 350 9.59 -6.47 1.64
CA HIS A 350 8.39 -5.75 1.21
C HIS A 350 7.21 -6.04 2.13
N GLY A 351 7.00 -7.30 2.53
CA GLY A 351 5.96 -7.70 3.48
C GLY A 351 6.10 -7.03 4.85
N ILE A 352 7.32 -6.92 5.38
CA ILE A 352 7.61 -6.20 6.63
C ILE A 352 7.33 -4.69 6.47
N SER A 353 7.76 -4.09 5.36
CA SER A 353 7.50 -2.68 5.07
C SER A 353 6.00 -2.39 4.93
N ALA A 354 5.27 -3.24 4.23
CA ALA A 354 3.83 -3.15 4.05
C ALA A 354 3.08 -3.34 5.37
N ALA A 355 3.50 -4.31 6.19
CA ALA A 355 2.93 -4.55 7.52
C ALA A 355 3.13 -3.35 8.45
N SER A 356 4.28 -2.69 8.36
CA SER A 356 4.54 -1.43 9.06
C SER A 356 3.58 -0.33 8.59
N GLY A 357 3.37 -0.17 7.28
CA GLY A 357 2.33 0.71 6.74
C GLY A 357 0.96 0.45 7.36
N LYS A 358 0.48 -0.80 7.32
CA LYS A 358 -0.84 -1.15 7.89
C LYS A 358 -0.92 -0.97 9.41
N ALA A 359 0.18 -1.16 10.14
CA ALA A 359 0.25 -0.79 11.55
C ALA A 359 0.11 0.73 11.75
N GLY A 360 0.72 1.53 10.88
CA GLY A 360 0.51 2.98 10.81
C GLY A 360 -0.94 3.35 10.52
N ALA A 361 -1.58 2.70 9.54
CA ALA A 361 -2.99 2.89 9.23
C ALA A 361 -3.89 2.59 10.43
N MET A 362 -3.57 1.55 11.21
CA MET A 362 -4.28 1.20 12.44
C MET A 362 -4.11 2.27 13.53
N VAL A 363 -2.87 2.76 13.73
CA VAL A 363 -2.59 3.88 14.64
C VAL A 363 -3.32 5.14 14.20
N GLY A 364 -3.38 5.43 12.90
CA GLY A 364 -4.14 6.54 12.36
C GLY A 364 -5.65 6.38 12.52
N ALA A 365 -6.20 5.20 12.25
CA ALA A 365 -7.61 4.91 12.36
C ALA A 365 -8.12 5.05 13.81
N PHE A 366 -7.37 4.55 14.80
CA PHE A 366 -7.78 4.66 16.20
C PHE A 366 -7.28 5.94 16.85
N GLY A 367 -6.00 6.25 16.73
CA GLY A 367 -5.38 7.42 17.33
C GLY A 367 -6.08 8.71 16.88
N PHE A 368 -6.34 8.88 15.59
CA PHE A 368 -7.03 10.07 15.10
C PHE A 368 -8.50 10.11 15.52
N LEU A 369 -9.19 8.97 15.58
CA LEU A 369 -10.58 8.91 16.05
C LEU A 369 -10.72 9.44 17.47
N TYR A 370 -9.84 9.03 18.39
CA TYR A 370 -9.83 9.52 19.77
C TYR A 370 -9.29 10.96 19.87
N ALA A 371 -8.23 11.28 19.13
CA ALA A 371 -7.61 12.60 19.17
C ALA A 371 -8.53 13.70 18.62
N SER A 372 -9.23 13.44 17.51
CA SER A 372 -10.09 14.43 16.84
C SER A 372 -11.37 14.78 17.60
N GLN A 373 -11.71 14.04 18.66
CA GLN A 373 -12.83 14.36 19.53
C GLN A 373 -12.70 15.76 20.13
N SER A 374 -13.84 16.40 20.38
CA SER A 374 -13.92 17.71 21.02
C SER A 374 -13.19 17.70 22.38
N GLN A 375 -12.53 18.82 22.70
CA GLN A 375 -11.96 19.06 24.03
C GLN A 375 -13.06 19.23 25.09
N ASP A 376 -14.22 19.75 24.67
CA ASP A 376 -15.41 19.86 25.50
C ASP A 376 -16.15 18.51 25.56
N LYS A 377 -16.20 17.92 26.76
CA LYS A 377 -16.86 16.64 27.06
C LYS A 377 -18.35 16.62 26.70
N THR A 378 -19.01 17.78 26.62
CA THR A 378 -20.44 17.84 26.27
C THR A 378 -20.69 17.68 24.76
N LYS A 379 -19.65 17.90 23.96
CA LYS A 379 -19.68 17.85 22.49
C LYS A 379 -19.02 16.60 21.92
N THR A 380 -18.52 15.69 22.76
CA THR A 380 -17.94 14.43 22.30
C THR A 380 -19.03 13.46 21.82
N ASP A 381 -18.62 12.54 20.96
CA ASP A 381 -19.48 11.43 20.56
C ASP A 381 -19.69 10.45 21.72
N LYS A 382 -20.87 9.84 21.77
CA LYS A 382 -21.28 8.98 22.89
C LYS A 382 -20.31 7.80 23.02
N GLY A 383 -19.69 7.67 24.19
CA GLY A 383 -18.72 6.61 24.49
C GLY A 383 -17.26 6.99 24.25
N TYR A 384 -16.98 8.19 23.73
CA TYR A 384 -15.60 8.68 23.56
C TYR A 384 -15.19 9.67 24.66
N PRO A 385 -13.93 9.60 25.14
CA PRO A 385 -13.35 10.61 26.01
C PRO A 385 -13.12 11.93 25.25
N ALA A 386 -12.86 13.02 26.00
CA ALA A 386 -12.43 14.28 25.40
C ALA A 386 -11.10 14.09 24.67
N GLY A 387 -11.04 14.60 23.44
CA GLY A 387 -9.85 14.56 22.59
C GLY A 387 -9.07 15.86 22.63
N ILE A 388 -8.09 15.97 21.74
CA ILE A 388 -7.31 17.19 21.54
C ILE A 388 -8.00 18.17 20.58
N GLY A 389 -9.06 17.73 19.88
CA GLY A 389 -9.83 18.53 18.93
C GLY A 389 -9.30 18.44 17.49
N MET A 390 -10.19 18.64 16.52
CA MET A 390 -9.89 18.50 15.09
C MET A 390 -8.68 19.34 14.64
N LYS A 391 -8.60 20.60 15.09
CA LYS A 391 -7.46 21.49 14.80
C LYS A 391 -6.13 20.86 15.21
N ASN A 392 -6.00 20.43 16.46
CA ASN A 392 -4.76 19.88 16.98
C ASN A 392 -4.45 18.51 16.36
N SER A 393 -5.45 17.71 16.03
CA SER A 393 -5.26 16.45 15.29
C SER A 393 -4.67 16.70 13.90
N LEU A 394 -5.11 17.74 13.18
CA LEU A 394 -4.50 18.11 11.90
C LEU A 394 -3.05 18.60 12.05
N ILE A 395 -2.72 19.33 13.13
CA ILE A 395 -1.33 19.69 13.46
C ILE A 395 -0.48 18.44 13.67
N VAL A 396 -0.99 17.46 14.43
CA VAL A 396 -0.30 16.18 14.67
C VAL A 396 -0.04 15.46 13.33
N LEU A 397 -1.02 15.41 12.42
CA LEU A 397 -0.80 14.83 11.09
C LEU A 397 0.27 15.60 10.29
N GLY A 398 0.29 16.93 10.37
CA GLY A 398 1.34 17.76 9.76
C GLY A 398 2.74 17.43 10.29
N VAL A 399 2.88 17.23 11.60
CA VAL A 399 4.13 16.79 12.25
C VAL A 399 4.52 15.39 11.79
N ILE A 400 3.58 14.45 11.71
CA ILE A 400 3.83 13.08 11.23
C ILE A 400 4.34 13.10 9.79
N ASN A 401 3.75 13.92 8.92
CA ASN A 401 4.24 14.10 7.55
C ASN A 401 5.66 14.69 7.53
N ALA A 402 5.95 15.64 8.42
CA ALA A 402 7.29 16.24 8.52
C ALA A 402 8.33 15.21 8.98
N LEU A 403 7.96 14.33 9.92
CA LEU A 403 8.80 13.19 10.29
C LEU A 403 9.00 12.24 9.10
N GLY A 404 7.95 11.96 8.31
CA GLY A 404 8.05 11.15 7.09
C GLY A 404 9.04 11.72 6.08
N MET A 405 9.06 13.05 5.93
CA MET A 405 10.07 13.76 5.15
C MET A 405 11.50 13.50 5.67
N LEU A 406 11.70 13.58 7.00
CA LEU A 406 13.02 13.33 7.61
C LEU A 406 13.47 11.87 7.45
N PHE A 407 12.58 10.91 7.63
CA PHE A 407 12.89 9.49 7.45
C PHE A 407 13.12 9.11 5.98
N THR A 408 12.64 9.93 5.03
CA THR A 408 12.93 9.72 3.60
C THR A 408 14.42 9.82 3.30
N PHE A 409 15.20 10.59 4.07
CA PHE A 409 16.67 10.62 3.93
C PHE A 409 17.38 9.30 4.20
N LEU A 410 16.71 8.33 4.84
CA LEU A 410 17.23 6.98 5.04
C LEU A 410 17.00 6.06 3.83
N VAL A 411 16.21 6.52 2.86
CA VAL A 411 15.81 5.74 1.69
C VAL A 411 16.76 6.03 0.52
N PRO A 412 17.42 5.01 -0.06
CA PRO A 412 18.30 5.22 -1.21
C PRO A 412 17.49 5.52 -2.49
N GLU A 413 18.11 6.21 -3.46
CA GLU A 413 17.50 6.44 -4.77
C GLU A 413 17.79 5.26 -5.73
N PRO A 414 16.77 4.49 -6.14
CA PRO A 414 16.93 3.37 -7.07
C PRO A 414 16.94 3.76 -8.56
N ASN A 415 16.60 5.01 -8.92
CA ASN A 415 16.40 5.38 -10.31
C ASN A 415 17.61 5.08 -11.22
N GLY A 416 17.36 4.41 -12.34
CA GLY A 416 18.34 4.11 -13.39
C GLY A 416 19.36 3.02 -13.05
N LYS A 417 19.19 2.30 -11.93
CA LYS A 417 20.05 1.18 -11.53
C LYS A 417 19.31 -0.14 -11.68
N SER A 418 20.02 -1.20 -12.06
CA SER A 418 19.44 -2.55 -12.08
C SER A 418 19.10 -3.00 -10.65
N LEU A 419 18.23 -4.00 -10.52
CA LEU A 419 17.87 -4.52 -9.19
C LEU A 419 19.07 -5.16 -8.50
N GLU A 420 19.97 -5.74 -9.29
CA GLU A 420 21.20 -6.41 -8.91
C GLU A 420 22.28 -5.41 -8.45
N ASP A 421 22.36 -4.24 -9.10
CA ASP A 421 23.21 -3.13 -8.66
C ASP A 421 22.71 -2.52 -7.34
N MET A 422 21.38 -2.39 -7.19
CA MET A 422 20.77 -1.84 -5.98
C MET A 422 20.85 -2.78 -4.79
N SER A 423 20.77 -4.10 -5.02
CA SER A 423 20.92 -5.13 -4.00
C SER A 423 22.38 -5.40 -3.64
N GLN A 424 23.34 -4.81 -4.37
CA GLN A 424 24.78 -5.10 -4.28
C GLN A 424 25.12 -6.58 -4.55
N GLU A 425 24.30 -7.27 -5.34
CA GLU A 425 24.56 -8.67 -5.73
C GLU A 425 25.79 -8.74 -6.68
N ASN A 426 26.04 -7.70 -7.50
CA ASN A 426 27.18 -7.64 -8.42
C ASN A 426 28.57 -7.46 -7.75
N VAL A 427 28.62 -6.81 -6.57
CA VAL A 427 29.90 -6.57 -5.85
C VAL A 427 30.42 -7.86 -5.22
N GLU A 428 29.53 -8.77 -4.85
CA GLU A 428 29.91 -10.11 -4.38
C GLU A 428 30.58 -10.92 -5.50
N GLU A 429 30.20 -10.71 -6.76
CA GLU A 429 30.77 -11.37 -7.93
C GLU A 429 32.19 -10.87 -8.24
N GLU A 430 32.42 -9.55 -8.21
CA GLU A 430 33.74 -8.96 -8.48
C GLU A 430 34.78 -9.28 -7.39
N GLU A 431 34.41 -9.24 -6.10
CA GLU A 431 35.29 -9.66 -5.00
C GLU A 431 35.57 -11.19 -5.01
N MET A 432 34.73 -11.97 -5.69
CA MET A 432 34.92 -13.40 -5.89
C MET A 432 35.92 -13.72 -7.01
N GLU A 433 35.93 -12.95 -8.10
CA GLU A 433 36.92 -13.11 -9.18
C GLU A 433 38.34 -12.71 -8.74
N SER A 434 38.48 -11.79 -7.78
CA SER A 434 39.79 -11.33 -7.31
C SER A 434 40.48 -12.27 -6.31
N ARG A 435 39.86 -13.38 -5.89
CA ARG A 435 40.49 -14.36 -4.98
C ARG A 435 41.29 -15.39 -5.79
N PRO A 436 42.61 -15.55 -5.55
CA PRO A 436 43.39 -16.53 -6.29
C PRO A 436 42.85 -17.95 -6.03
N GLN A 437 42.48 -18.65 -7.11
CA GLN A 437 42.15 -20.07 -7.07
C GLN A 437 43.38 -20.83 -6.56
N HIS A 438 43.33 -21.30 -5.30
CA HIS A 438 44.33 -22.23 -4.81
C HIS A 438 44.17 -23.56 -5.56
N SER A 439 44.98 -23.71 -6.61
CA SER A 439 45.30 -24.99 -7.24
C SER A 439 45.73 -25.98 -6.16
N ARG A 440 44.84 -26.90 -5.79
CA ARG A 440 45.22 -28.11 -5.07
C ARG A 440 45.79 -29.07 -6.09
N THR A 441 47.10 -29.02 -6.29
CA THR A 441 47.84 -30.10 -6.96
C THR A 441 47.71 -31.36 -6.12
N VAL A 442 47.11 -32.40 -6.70
CA VAL A 442 47.07 -33.75 -6.14
C VAL A 442 48.49 -34.34 -6.29
N PRO A 443 49.14 -34.86 -5.23
CA PRO A 443 50.38 -35.60 -5.39
C PRO A 443 50.08 -36.96 -6.04
N VAL A 444 50.90 -37.31 -7.03
CA VAL A 444 50.89 -38.58 -7.80
C VAL A 444 51.25 -39.76 -6.92
#